data_AF-K8PST0-F1
#
_entry.id   AF-K8PST0-F1
#
_cell.length_a   1.000
_cell.length_b   1.000
_cell.length_c   1.000
_cell.angle_alpha   90.00
_cell.angle_beta   90.00
_cell.angle_gamma   90.00
#
_symmetry.space_group_name_H-M   'P 1'
#
loop_
_entity.id
_entity.type
_entity.pdbx_description
1 polymer ?
#
loop_
_entity_poly.entity_id
_entity_poly.type
_entity_poly.pdbx_seq_one_letter_code
_entity_poly.pdbx_strand_id
1 'polypeptide(L)' 'MLFGGAPMEGPRYIWWNSVSSLERIEAAKEEWAKGRFDTMPGNEAEFIPLPERNDAPQRATGGVFYP' A
#
# COMPACT_ATOMS: atom_id res chain seq x y z
N MET A 1 -22.90 5.56 -7.22
CA MET A 1 -21.90 4.76 -7.97
C MET A 1 -21.76 3.44 -7.24
N LEU A 2 -21.84 2.30 -7.95
CA LEU A 2 -21.71 0.95 -7.39
C LEU A 2 -20.52 0.27 -8.05
N PHE A 3 -19.60 -0.26 -7.23
CA PHE A 3 -18.47 -1.06 -7.68
C PHE A 3 -18.56 -2.44 -7.03
N GLY A 4 -18.37 -3.51 -7.82
CA GLY A 4 -18.42 -4.89 -7.35
C GLY A 4 -17.53 -5.80 -8.18
N GLY A 5 -17.01 -6.86 -7.55
CA GLY A 5 -16.14 -7.85 -8.16
C GLY A 5 -15.96 -9.04 -7.22
N ALA A 6 -15.45 -10.16 -7.73
CA ALA A 6 -15.13 -11.32 -6.90
C ALA A 6 -14.10 -10.94 -5.82
N PRO A 7 -14.24 -11.44 -4.57
CA PRO A 7 -13.27 -11.15 -3.52
C PRO A 7 -11.89 -11.66 -3.93
N MET A 8 -10.86 -10.88 -3.62
CA MET A 8 -9.49 -11.33 -3.82
C MET A 8 -9.16 -12.50 -2.88
N GLU A 9 -8.39 -13.46 -3.38
CA GLU A 9 -7.90 -14.60 -2.60
C GLU A 9 -6.91 -14.10 -1.51
N GLY A 10 -7.26 -14.37 -0.24
CA GLY A 10 -6.38 -14.20 0.91
C GLY A 10 -6.41 -12.82 1.61
N PRO A 11 -5.81 -12.72 2.81
CA PRO A 11 -5.75 -11.47 3.56
C PRO A 11 -4.82 -10.46 2.86
N ARG A 12 -5.32 -9.24 2.67
CA ARG A 12 -4.53 -8.09 2.24
C ARG A 12 -4.38 -7.10 3.39
N TYR A 13 -3.27 -6.39 3.35
CA TYR A 13 -2.96 -5.30 4.25
C TYR A 13 -2.82 -4.02 3.42
N ILE A 14 -3.27 -2.91 3.99
CA ILE A 14 -3.21 -1.57 3.42
C ILE A 14 -2.33 -0.76 4.35
N TRP A 15 -1.32 -0.12 3.78
CA TRP A 15 -0.46 0.83 4.49
C TRP A 15 -0.08 1.93 3.51
N TRP A 16 -0.46 3.17 3.83
CA TRP A 16 -0.28 4.31 2.93
C TRP A 16 -0.73 3.99 1.49
N ASN A 17 0.15 4.09 0.50
CA ASN A 17 -0.11 3.79 -0.91
C ASN A 17 0.16 2.31 -1.30
N SER A 18 0.49 1.44 -0.35
CA SER A 18 0.82 0.03 -0.60
C SER A 18 -0.29 -0.91 -0.14
N VAL A 19 -0.68 -1.84 -1.03
CA VAL A 19 -1.65 -2.90 -0.74
C VAL A 19 -1.04 -4.25 -1.09
N SER A 20 -0.71 -5.06 -0.08
CA SER A 20 -0.08 -6.37 -0.29
C SER A 20 -0.19 -7.26 0.95
N SER A 21 0.57 -8.36 1.00
CA SER A 21 0.87 -9.07 2.24
C SER A 21 1.74 -8.22 3.18
N LEU A 22 1.70 -8.53 4.48
CA LEU A 22 2.45 -7.79 5.50
C LEU A 22 3.96 -7.74 5.20
N GLU A 23 4.57 -8.88 4.87
CA GLU A 23 6.01 -8.97 4.56
C GLU A 23 6.42 -8.07 3.39
N ARG A 24 5.56 -7.97 2.38
CA ARG A 24 5.85 -7.16 1.18
C ARG A 24 5.68 -5.67 1.45
N ILE A 25 4.80 -5.30 2.39
CA ILE A 25 4.66 -3.91 2.85
C ILE A 25 5.90 -3.47 3.62
N GLU A 26 6.46 -4.33 4.48
CA GLU A 26 7.71 -4.04 5.18
C GLU A 26 8.89 -3.88 4.21
N ALA A 27 8.99 -4.74 3.18
CA ALA A 27 9.98 -4.54 2.13
C ALA A 27 9.76 -3.22 1.37
N ALA A 28 8.51 -2.86 1.04
CA ALA A 28 8.19 -1.63 0.33
C ALA A 28 8.53 -0.37 1.15
N LYS A 29 8.34 -0.40 2.47
CA LYS A 29 8.78 0.66 3.40
C LYS A 29 10.28 0.93 3.25
N GLU A 30 11.07 -0.13 3.28
CA GLU A 30 12.53 -0.03 3.18
C GLU A 30 12.98 0.48 1.81
N GLU A 31 12.39 -0.04 0.73
CA GLU A 31 12.71 0.40 -0.64
C GLU A 31 12.34 1.87 -0.86
N TRP A 32 11.21 2.33 -0.29
CA TRP A 32 10.78 3.72 -0.38
C TRP A 32 11.69 4.65 0.43
N ALA A 33 12.06 4.26 1.65
CA ALA A 33 13.01 5.00 2.47
C ALA A 33 14.39 5.11 1.81
N LYS A 34 14.81 4.09 1.05
CA LYS A 34 16.05 4.08 0.29
C LYS A 34 15.97 4.81 -1.05
N GLY A 35 14.79 5.29 -1.45
CA GLY A 35 14.59 5.94 -2.76
C GLY A 35 14.88 5.02 -3.95
N ARG A 36 14.67 3.71 -3.81
CA ARG A 36 14.91 2.73 -4.89
C ARG A 36 13.81 2.69 -5.95
N PHE A 37 12.74 3.44 -5.74
CA PHE A 37 11.72 3.67 -6.76
C PHE A 37 12.24 4.68 -7.77
N ASP A 38 12.09 4.35 -9.05
CA ASP A 38 12.57 5.18 -10.15
C ASP A 38 11.91 6.56 -10.10
N THR A 39 12.72 7.62 -10.11
CA THR A 39 12.21 8.99 -10.16
C THR A 39 11.75 9.29 -11.57
N MET A 40 10.53 9.82 -11.71
CA MET A 40 10.06 10.19 -13.04
C MET A 40 10.94 11.32 -13.60
N PRO A 41 11.38 11.23 -14.87
CA PRO A 41 12.12 12.30 -15.51
C PRO A 41 11.29 13.58 -15.51
N GLY A 42 11.84 14.65 -14.94
CA GLY A 42 11.16 15.93 -14.76
C GLY A 42 10.51 16.15 -13.39
N ASN A 43 10.52 15.17 -12.49
CA ASN A 43 10.04 15.30 -11.11
C ASN A 43 11.08 14.82 -10.08
N GLU A 44 12.35 15.18 -10.30
CA GLU A 44 13.48 14.76 -9.46
C GLU A 44 13.44 15.37 -8.04
N ALA A 45 12.63 16.42 -7.82
CA ALA A 45 12.56 17.16 -6.56
C ALA A 45 11.33 16.85 -5.68
N GLU A 46 10.33 16.14 -6.19
CA GLU A 46 9.12 15.81 -5.42
C GLU A 46 9.21 14.39 -4.85
N PHE A 47 9.91 14.27 -3.73
CA PHE A 47 9.88 13.07 -2.91
C PHE A 47 8.88 13.25 -1.77
N ILE A 48 7.88 12.37 -1.68
CA ILE A 48 6.95 12.32 -0.54
C ILE A 48 7.57 11.41 0.52
N PRO A 49 7.97 11.95 1.68
CA PRO A 49 8.55 11.13 2.74
C PRO A 49 7.51 10.16 3.30
N LEU A 50 8.01 9.09 3.93
CA LEU A 50 7.14 8.20 4.69
C LEU A 50 6.42 8.98 5.80
N PRO A 51 5.18 8.60 6.15
CA PRO A 51 4.47 9.23 7.26
C PRO A 51 5.26 9.08 8.57
N GLU A 52 5.34 10.17 9.36
CA GLU A 52 6.05 10.18 10.64
C GLU A 52 5.38 9.29 11.71
N ARG A 53 4.06 9.07 11.59
CA ARG A 53 3.38 8.06 12.41
C ARG A 53 3.73 6.70 11.84
N ASN A 54 4.35 5.85 12.67
CA ASN A 54 4.53 4.44 12.38
C ASN A 54 3.16 3.73 12.47
N ASP A 55 2.33 3.94 11.45
CA ASP A 55 1.03 3.34 11.31
C ASP A 55 1.18 1.87 10.92
N ALA A 56 0.68 0.98 11.78
CA ALA A 56 0.70 -0.44 11.51
C ALA A 56 -0.14 -0.74 10.25
N PRO A 57 0.31 -1.65 9.35
CA PRO A 57 -0.47 -2.06 8.20
C PRO A 57 -1.86 -2.57 8.64
N GLN A 58 -2.92 -1.98 8.09
CA GLN A 58 -4.28 -2.31 8.45
C GLN A 58 -4.80 -3.44 7.56
N ARG A 59 -5.51 -4.41 8.14
CA ARG A 59 -6.12 -5.46 7.34
C ARG A 59 -7.21 -4.88 6.45
N ALA A 60 -7.15 -5.14 5.16
CA ALA A 60 -8.20 -4.79 4.20
C ALA A 60 -9.45 -5.63 4.48
N THR A 61 -10.35 -5.15 5.32
CA THR A 61 -11.62 -5.82 5.64
C THR A 61 -12.72 -5.46 4.64
N GLY A 62 -12.37 -5.22 3.38
CA GLY A 62 -13.30 -4.86 2.32
C GLY A 62 -13.97 -6.11 1.73
N GLY A 63 -15.29 -6.20 1.87
CA GLY A 63 -16.11 -7.23 1.26
C GLY A 63 -17.53 -7.19 1.83
N VAL A 64 -18.54 -7.03 0.97
CA VAL A 64 -19.92 -7.30 1.36
C VAL A 64 -20.04 -8.82 1.46
N PHE A 65 -20.23 -9.34 2.68
CA PHE A 65 -20.64 -10.73 2.85
C PHE A 65 -22.05 -10.85 2.26
N TYR A 66 -22.16 -11.44 1.08
CA TYR A 66 -23.46 -11.89 0.60
C TYR A 66 -23.87 -13.12 1.45
N PRO A 67 -25.12 -13.16 1.94
CA PRO A 67 -25.64 -14.30 2.68
C PRO A 67 -25.71 -15.57 1.83
#